data_AF-A0A1Y3B3U9-F1
#
_entry.id   AF-A0A1Y3B3U9-F1
#
_cell.length_a   1.000
_cell.length_b   1.000
_cell.length_c   1.000
_cell.angle_alpha   90.00
_cell.angle_beta   90.00
_cell.angle_gamma   90.00
#
_symmetry.space_group_name_H-M   'P 1'
#
loop_
_entity.id
_entity.type
_entity.pdbx_description
1 polymer ?
#
loop_
_entity_poly.entity_id
_entity_poly.type
_entity_poly.pdbx_seq_one_letter_code
_entity_poly.pdbx_strand_id
1 'polypeptide(L)'
;MFSDILGDLRFNCPVMLFGQQMARANPKNRFYAYRFDRRTILADRMQCDEWMGVCHASDILYVFSNSLMSLYPKDSQLSIDVMNSWTRFAKTGDPSPIGTMEWPEAFTDNESQSTMRWMLIDIEHKTGNDLYRDVCQTIWAKRYGEWLEKYFVSNEKDEL
;
A
#
# COMPACT_ATOMS: atom_id res chain seq x y z
N MET A 1 1.00 18.69 -5.52
CA MET A 1 2.40 19.07 -5.18
C MET A 1 2.69 18.99 -3.68
N PHE A 2 2.10 19.83 -2.81
CA PHE A 2 2.35 19.73 -1.36
C PHE A 2 1.80 18.43 -0.73
N SER A 3 0.60 18.00 -1.14
CA SER A 3 0.01 16.71 -0.76
C SER A 3 0.93 15.53 -1.09
N ASP A 4 1.50 15.55 -2.29
CA ASP A 4 2.31 14.45 -2.83
C ASP A 4 3.63 14.35 -2.06
N ILE A 5 4.29 15.48 -1.79
CA ILE A 5 5.53 15.52 -0.99
C ILE A 5 5.30 14.94 0.41
N LEU A 6 4.21 15.33 1.08
CA LEU A 6 3.89 14.83 2.42
C LEU A 6 3.47 13.36 2.40
N GLY A 7 2.68 12.95 1.41
CA GLY A 7 2.25 11.56 1.22
C GLY A 7 3.43 10.64 0.97
N ASP A 8 4.36 11.06 0.10
CA ASP A 8 5.57 10.32 -0.22
C ASP A 8 6.49 10.19 0.99
N LEU A 9 6.71 11.30 1.71
CA LEU A 9 7.57 11.31 2.89
C LEU A 9 6.99 10.50 4.06
N ARG A 10 5.68 10.60 4.32
CA ARG A 10 5.08 9.99 5.52
C ARG A 10 4.60 8.56 5.31
N PHE A 11 4.24 8.19 4.09
CA PHE A 11 3.57 6.92 3.82
C PHE A 11 4.23 6.13 2.67
N ASN A 12 4.24 6.67 1.44
CA ASN A 12 4.55 5.85 0.27
C ASN A 12 6.01 5.35 0.27
N CYS A 13 6.97 6.27 0.45
CA CYS A 13 8.39 5.93 0.44
C CYS A 13 8.84 5.06 1.61
N PRO A 14 8.52 5.37 2.88
CA PRO A 14 8.86 4.47 3.98
C PRO A 14 8.32 3.05 3.79
N VAL A 15 7.05 2.89 3.37
CA VAL A 15 6.45 1.56 3.17
C VAL A 15 7.16 0.79 2.06
N MET A 16 7.43 1.45 0.92
CA MET A 16 8.11 0.81 -0.20
C MET A 16 9.55 0.40 0.14
N LEU A 17 10.33 1.32 0.75
CA LEU A 17 11.73 1.05 1.12
C LEU A 17 11.83 -0.05 2.18
N PHE A 18 10.94 -0.02 3.19
CA PHE A 18 10.85 -1.08 4.19
C PHE A 18 10.52 -2.44 3.55
N GLY A 19 9.53 -2.49 2.67
CA GLY A 19 9.17 -3.71 1.94
C GLY A 19 10.34 -4.29 1.14
N GLN A 20 11.07 -3.44 0.42
CA GLN A 20 12.27 -3.83 -0.33
C GLN A 20 13.36 -4.39 0.58
N GLN A 21 13.61 -3.74 1.72
CA GLN A 21 14.62 -4.19 2.68
C GLN A 21 14.25 -5.55 3.30
N MET A 22 12.98 -5.71 3.70
CA MET A 22 12.49 -6.96 4.28
C MET A 22 12.54 -8.13 3.28
N ALA A 23 12.18 -7.87 2.01
CA ALA A 23 12.25 -8.87 0.96
C ALA A 23 13.69 -9.33 0.68
N ARG A 24 14.64 -8.39 0.66
CA ARG A 24 16.08 -8.73 0.51
C ARG A 24 16.62 -9.49 1.71
N ALA A 25 16.18 -9.15 2.92
CA ALA A 25 16.64 -9.80 4.15
C ALA A 25 16.17 -11.26 4.25
N ASN A 26 14.98 -11.57 3.73
CA ASN A 26 14.47 -12.94 3.67
C ASN A 26 13.73 -13.21 2.36
N PRO A 27 14.44 -13.67 1.31
CA PRO A 27 13.84 -13.95 0.00
C PRO A 27 12.75 -15.04 0.02
N LYS A 28 12.67 -15.85 1.09
CA LYS A 28 11.63 -16.88 1.21
C LYS A 28 10.26 -16.30 1.59
N ASN A 29 10.22 -15.07 2.08
CA ASN A 29 8.97 -14.42 2.45
C ASN A 29 8.27 -13.88 1.19
N ARG A 30 6.97 -14.14 1.10
CA ARG A 30 6.11 -13.61 0.04
C ARG A 30 5.57 -12.26 0.48
N PHE A 31 5.73 -11.24 -0.35
CA PHE A 31 5.24 -9.89 -0.08
C PHE A 31 4.15 -9.52 -1.07
N TYR A 32 3.19 -8.70 -0.62
CA TYR A 32 2.11 -8.19 -1.44
C TYR A 32 1.91 -6.72 -1.11
N ALA A 33 1.65 -5.92 -2.13
CA ALA A 33 1.46 -4.49 -1.98
C ALA A 33 0.22 -4.04 -2.73
N TYR A 34 -0.46 -3.02 -2.19
CA TYR A 34 -1.56 -2.35 -2.87
C TYR A 34 -1.50 -0.84 -2.73
N ARG A 35 -2.12 -0.16 -3.69
CA ARG A 35 -2.54 1.23 -3.62
C ARG A 35 -4.07 1.27 -3.72
N PHE A 36 -4.71 1.98 -2.81
CA PHE A 36 -6.16 2.12 -2.82
C PHE A 36 -6.58 3.38 -3.57
N ASP A 37 -7.31 3.20 -4.68
CA ASP A 37 -7.64 4.26 -5.64
C ASP A 37 -9.13 4.60 -5.68
N ARG A 38 -9.96 3.92 -4.87
CA ARG A 38 -11.39 4.22 -4.80
C ARG A 38 -11.67 5.42 -3.89
N ARG A 39 -12.19 6.50 -4.47
CA ARG A 39 -12.80 7.59 -3.69
C ARG A 39 -14.09 7.09 -3.03
N THR A 40 -14.13 7.14 -1.70
CA THR A 40 -15.27 6.66 -0.91
C THR A 40 -16.51 7.55 -1.06
N ILE A 41 -17.68 6.91 -1.06
CA ILE A 41 -19.00 7.59 -0.98
C ILE A 41 -19.16 8.47 0.28
N LEU A 42 -18.34 8.25 1.31
CA LEU A 42 -18.35 9.03 2.55
C LEU A 42 -17.31 10.15 2.57
N ALA A 43 -16.64 10.42 1.44
CA ALA A 43 -15.48 11.30 1.42
C ALA A 43 -15.81 12.73 1.86
N ASP A 44 -16.99 13.27 1.50
CA ASP A 44 -17.41 14.60 1.94
C ASP A 44 -17.56 14.65 3.47
N ARG A 45 -18.02 13.56 4.10
CA ARG A 45 -18.09 13.45 5.58
C ARG A 45 -16.72 13.34 6.22
N MET A 46 -15.73 12.87 5.47
CA MET A 46 -14.33 12.82 5.87
C MET A 46 -13.60 14.14 5.58
N GLN A 47 -14.31 15.21 5.20
CA GLN A 47 -13.72 16.50 4.79
C GLN A 47 -12.71 16.34 3.64
N CYS A 48 -12.96 15.37 2.76
CA CYS A 48 -12.13 15.07 1.62
C CYS A 48 -12.85 15.57 0.37
N ASP A 49 -12.53 16.77 -0.09
CA ASP A 49 -13.15 17.36 -1.28
C ASP A 49 -12.75 16.60 -2.57
N GLU A 50 -13.52 16.79 -3.63
CA GLU A 50 -13.30 16.09 -4.92
C GLU A 50 -11.89 16.30 -5.49
N TRP A 51 -11.36 17.53 -5.42
CA TRP A 51 -10.02 17.87 -5.93
C TRP A 51 -8.88 17.16 -5.19
N MET A 52 -9.14 16.60 -4.01
CA MET A 52 -8.16 15.87 -3.20
C MET A 52 -8.02 14.41 -3.64
N GLY A 53 -8.94 13.90 -4.47
CA GLY A 53 -8.96 12.51 -4.91
C GLY A 53 -9.33 11.55 -3.78
N VAL A 54 -8.41 10.64 -3.44
CA VAL A 54 -8.58 9.62 -2.40
C VAL A 54 -7.80 10.01 -1.15
N CYS A 55 -8.51 10.36 -0.09
CA CYS A 55 -7.87 10.77 1.15
C CYS A 55 -7.43 9.58 2.00
N HIS A 56 -6.53 9.87 2.93
CA HIS A 56 -6.02 8.92 3.92
C HIS A 56 -7.16 8.20 4.66
N ALA A 57 -6.93 6.91 4.97
CA ALA A 57 -7.86 6.03 5.68
C ALA A 57 -9.19 5.71 4.94
N SER A 58 -9.31 6.08 3.66
CA SER A 58 -10.51 5.73 2.86
C SER A 58 -10.72 4.22 2.72
N ASP A 59 -9.65 3.44 2.72
CA ASP A 59 -9.65 1.98 2.58
C ASP A 59 -10.22 1.25 3.81
N ILE A 60 -10.10 1.83 5.01
CA ILE A 60 -10.64 1.28 6.26
C ILE A 60 -12.13 0.94 6.14
N LEU A 61 -12.89 1.79 5.45
CA LEU A 61 -14.33 1.58 5.23
C LEU A 61 -14.62 0.28 4.45
N TYR A 62 -13.71 -0.11 3.55
CA TYR A 62 -13.86 -1.30 2.71
C TYR A 62 -13.32 -2.55 3.41
N VAL A 63 -12.28 -2.40 4.25
CA VAL A 63 -11.69 -3.49 5.04
C VAL A 63 -12.63 -3.96 6.14
N PHE A 64 -13.30 -3.05 6.84
CA PHE A 64 -14.18 -3.39 7.97
C PHE A 64 -15.67 -3.45 7.61
N SER A 65 -16.01 -3.04 6.38
CA SER A 65 -17.38 -2.86 5.89
C SER A 65 -18.17 -1.83 6.70
N ASN A 66 -19.03 -1.08 6.02
CA ASN A 66 -19.98 -0.18 6.65
C ASN A 66 -21.39 -0.50 6.14
N SER A 67 -22.37 -0.57 7.04
CA SER A 67 -23.78 -0.79 6.68
C SER A 67 -24.29 0.20 5.63
N LEU A 68 -23.74 1.42 5.58
CA LEU A 68 -24.07 2.44 4.59
C LEU A 68 -23.65 2.07 3.16
N MET A 69 -22.67 1.18 2.98
CA MET A 69 -22.20 0.74 1.66
C MET A 69 -23.21 -0.17 0.94
N SER A 70 -24.14 -0.78 1.68
CA SER A 70 -25.21 -1.59 1.10
C SER A 70 -26.09 -0.83 0.09
N LEU A 71 -26.13 0.50 0.18
CA LEU A 71 -26.84 1.38 -0.75
C LEU A 71 -26.11 1.60 -2.09
N TYR A 72 -24.85 1.17 -2.18
CA TYR A 72 -23.97 1.40 -3.32
C TYR A 72 -23.39 0.06 -3.79
N PRO A 73 -24.06 -0.64 -4.72
CA PRO A 73 -23.73 -2.02 -5.06
C PRO A 73 -22.27 -2.24 -5.49
N LYS A 74 -21.70 -1.30 -6.24
CA LYS A 74 -20.30 -1.35 -6.69
C LYS A 74 -19.32 -1.27 -5.50
N ASP A 75 -19.54 -0.33 -4.59
CA ASP A 75 -18.71 -0.18 -3.38
C ASP A 75 -18.92 -1.32 -2.38
N SER A 76 -20.15 -1.84 -2.29
CA SER A 76 -20.45 -3.04 -1.50
C SER A 76 -19.69 -4.26 -2.02
N GLN A 77 -19.68 -4.47 -3.35
CA GLN A 77 -18.92 -5.56 -3.95
C GLN A 77 -17.42 -5.36 -3.75
N LEU A 78 -16.91 -4.14 -3.94
CA LEU A 78 -15.51 -3.82 -3.68
C LEU A 78 -15.11 -4.12 -2.22
N SER A 79 -15.97 -3.80 -1.25
CA SER A 79 -15.71 -4.14 0.17
C SER A 79 -15.64 -5.65 0.38
N ILE A 80 -16.52 -6.41 -0.27
CA ILE A 80 -16.47 -7.89 -0.22
C ILE A 80 -15.16 -8.40 -0.81
N ASP A 81 -14.71 -7.87 -1.94
CA ASP A 81 -13.47 -8.29 -2.59
C ASP A 81 -12.24 -7.98 -1.73
N VAL A 82 -12.20 -6.79 -1.10
CA VAL A 82 -11.15 -6.38 -0.16
C VAL A 82 -11.17 -7.28 1.08
N MET A 83 -12.32 -7.48 1.74
CA MET A 83 -12.44 -8.34 2.92
C MET A 83 -12.00 -9.79 2.62
N ASN A 84 -12.41 -10.33 1.46
CA ASN A 84 -12.00 -11.67 1.04
C ASN A 84 -10.48 -11.77 0.86
N SER A 85 -9.86 -10.76 0.25
CA SER A 85 -8.41 -10.72 0.05
C SER A 85 -7.65 -10.62 1.37
N TRP A 86 -8.07 -9.72 2.28
CA TRP A 86 -7.48 -9.57 3.61
C TRP A 86 -7.62 -10.84 4.45
N THR A 87 -8.80 -11.46 4.46
CA THR A 87 -9.04 -12.69 5.23
C THR A 87 -8.33 -13.90 4.64
N ARG A 88 -8.18 -13.98 3.31
CA ARG A 88 -7.38 -15.02 2.66
C ARG A 88 -5.90 -14.87 3.00
N PHE A 89 -5.37 -13.66 2.92
CA PHE A 89 -3.99 -13.38 3.36
C PHE A 89 -3.76 -13.78 4.82
N ALA A 90 -4.69 -13.46 5.71
CA ALA A 90 -4.59 -13.88 7.12
C ALA A 90 -4.61 -15.41 7.31
N LYS A 91 -5.32 -16.16 6.45
CA LYS A 91 -5.43 -17.62 6.53
C LYS A 91 -4.23 -18.36 5.92
N THR A 92 -3.74 -17.89 4.77
CA THR A 92 -2.80 -18.66 3.93
C THR A 92 -1.55 -17.88 3.52
N GLY A 93 -1.45 -16.60 3.88
CA GLY A 93 -0.38 -15.72 3.42
C GLY A 93 -0.49 -15.32 1.94
N ASP A 94 -1.64 -15.53 1.30
CA ASP A 94 -1.88 -15.18 -0.11
C ASP A 94 -3.21 -14.41 -0.25
N PRO A 95 -3.21 -13.14 -0.70
CA PRO A 95 -4.44 -12.38 -0.89
C PRO A 95 -5.17 -12.73 -2.20
N SER A 96 -4.55 -13.45 -3.14
CA SER A 96 -5.09 -13.66 -4.49
C SER A 96 -6.26 -14.66 -4.56
N PRO A 97 -7.26 -14.47 -5.43
CA PRO A 97 -7.54 -13.30 -6.26
C PRO A 97 -8.36 -12.22 -5.52
N ILE A 98 -8.25 -10.97 -5.97
CA ILE A 98 -9.19 -9.90 -5.60
C ILE A 98 -10.24 -9.76 -6.71
N GLY A 99 -11.50 -10.02 -6.39
CA GLY A 99 -12.55 -10.19 -7.40
C GLY A 99 -12.15 -11.29 -8.40
N THR A 100 -11.96 -10.90 -9.66
CA THR A 100 -11.47 -11.79 -10.74
C THR A 100 -10.02 -11.55 -11.14
N MET A 101 -9.29 -10.65 -10.45
CA MET A 101 -7.92 -10.29 -10.79
C MET A 101 -6.93 -10.99 -9.86
N GLU A 102 -5.90 -11.59 -10.45
CA GLU A 102 -4.78 -12.15 -9.70
C GLU A 102 -3.95 -11.05 -9.03
N TRP A 103 -3.62 -11.26 -7.76
CA TRP A 103 -2.77 -10.37 -6.99
C TRP A 103 -1.31 -10.83 -7.08
N PRO A 104 -0.43 -10.11 -7.80
CA PRO A 104 0.96 -10.51 -7.96
C PRO A 104 1.75 -10.31 -6.66
N GLU A 105 2.71 -11.19 -6.39
CA GLU A 105 3.71 -10.94 -5.35
C GLU A 105 4.48 -9.65 -5.67
N ALA A 106 4.71 -8.83 -4.66
CA ALA A 106 5.34 -7.52 -4.83
C ALA A 106 6.76 -7.63 -5.39
N PHE A 107 7.48 -8.70 -5.02
CA PHE A 107 8.86 -8.97 -5.44
C PHE A 107 8.95 -10.37 -6.04
N THR A 108 9.83 -10.58 -7.02
CA THR A 108 10.17 -11.91 -7.56
C THR A 108 11.67 -12.10 -7.54
N ASP A 109 12.11 -13.34 -7.30
CA ASP A 109 13.51 -13.70 -7.03
C ASP A 109 14.50 -13.39 -8.18
N ASN A 110 14.00 -13.10 -9.38
CA ASN A 110 14.82 -12.95 -10.58
C ASN A 110 15.19 -11.51 -10.94
N GLU A 111 14.59 -10.52 -10.28
CA GLU A 111 14.82 -9.11 -10.64
C GLU A 111 15.85 -8.49 -9.70
N SER A 112 17.12 -8.67 -10.08
CA SER A 112 18.30 -8.05 -9.48
C SER A 112 18.29 -6.51 -9.50
N GLN A 113 17.21 -5.86 -9.94
CA GLN A 113 16.94 -4.43 -9.79
C GLN A 113 15.44 -4.11 -9.53
N SER A 114 14.90 -4.64 -8.42
CA SER A 114 13.91 -3.99 -7.53
C SER A 114 12.62 -3.42 -8.13
N THR A 115 12.07 -4.03 -9.18
CA THR A 115 10.72 -3.72 -9.66
C THR A 115 9.71 -4.18 -8.61
N MET A 116 8.90 -3.25 -8.10
CA MET A 116 7.84 -3.57 -7.13
C MET A 116 6.49 -3.58 -7.82
N ARG A 117 5.78 -4.71 -7.74
CA ARG A 117 4.43 -4.87 -8.29
C ARG A 117 3.39 -4.48 -7.24
N TRP A 118 2.34 -3.80 -7.70
CA TRP A 118 1.27 -3.25 -6.87
C TRP A 118 -0.09 -3.70 -7.40
N MET A 119 -0.99 -4.06 -6.49
CA MET A 119 -2.42 -4.13 -6.78
C MET A 119 -3.04 -2.73 -6.64
N LEU A 120 -3.65 -2.21 -7.69
CA LEU A 120 -4.40 -0.96 -7.67
C LEU A 120 -5.86 -1.29 -7.42
N ILE A 121 -6.36 -0.94 -6.24
CA ILE A 121 -7.70 -1.31 -5.78
C ILE A 121 -8.66 -0.16 -6.08
N ASP A 122 -9.48 -0.36 -7.11
CA ASP A 122 -10.68 0.41 -7.42
C ASP A 122 -11.79 -0.57 -7.85
N ILE A 123 -12.95 -0.09 -8.31
CA ILE A 123 -14.02 -0.91 -8.88
C ILE A 123 -13.50 -1.82 -9.99
N GLU A 124 -12.58 -1.29 -10.81
CA GLU A 124 -11.83 -2.05 -11.79
C GLU A 124 -10.40 -2.19 -11.29
N HIS A 125 -10.09 -3.36 -10.71
CA HIS A 125 -8.75 -3.66 -10.24
C HIS A 125 -7.74 -3.63 -11.39
N LYS A 126 -6.54 -3.12 -11.10
CA LYS A 126 -5.42 -3.09 -12.04
C LYS A 126 -4.15 -3.51 -11.33
N THR A 127 -3.12 -3.83 -12.10
CA THR A 127 -1.77 -3.95 -11.57
C THR A 127 -0.92 -2.77 -12.05
N GLY A 128 0.03 -2.37 -11.21
CA GLY A 128 1.00 -1.34 -11.53
C GLY A 128 2.39 -1.76 -11.09
N ASN A 129 3.41 -1.22 -11.75
CA ASN A 129 4.80 -1.45 -11.39
C ASN A 129 5.44 -0.12 -11.02
N ASP A 130 6.29 -0.13 -10.00
CA ASP A 130 7.21 0.99 -9.67
C ASP A 130 6.57 2.36 -9.45
N LEU A 131 5.32 2.40 -8.98
CA LEU A 131 4.54 3.63 -8.79
C LEU A 131 5.30 4.76 -8.10
N TYR A 132 6.13 4.43 -7.11
CA TYR A 132 6.87 5.38 -6.28
C TYR A 132 8.39 5.23 -6.41
N ARG A 133 8.87 4.39 -7.33
CA ARG A 133 10.30 4.06 -7.42
C ARG A 133 11.13 5.33 -7.60
N ASP A 134 10.79 6.12 -8.60
CA ASP A 134 11.63 7.26 -9.00
C ASP A 134 11.68 8.34 -7.90
N VAL A 135 10.53 8.70 -7.31
CA VAL A 135 10.48 9.70 -6.24
C VAL A 135 11.19 9.22 -4.98
N CYS A 136 10.99 7.97 -4.59
CA CYS A 136 11.53 7.47 -3.34
C CYS A 136 13.01 7.09 -3.45
N GLN A 137 13.47 6.53 -4.57
CA GLN A 137 14.88 6.18 -4.75
C GLN A 137 15.74 7.41 -5.05
N THR A 138 15.20 8.40 -5.77
CA THR A 138 15.98 9.59 -6.16
C THR A 138 16.02 10.64 -5.06
N ILE A 139 14.89 10.89 -4.39
CA ILE A 139 14.78 12.02 -3.45
C ILE A 139 14.93 11.54 -2.00
N TRP A 140 14.29 10.41 -1.67
CA TRP A 140 14.09 10.04 -0.27
C TRP A 140 15.02 8.96 0.24
N ALA A 141 15.58 8.07 -0.59
CA ALA A 141 16.41 6.96 -0.13
C ALA A 141 17.65 7.44 0.65
N LYS A 142 18.28 8.53 0.20
CA LYS A 142 19.42 9.12 0.91
C LYS A 142 19.00 9.70 2.28
N ARG A 143 17.86 10.40 2.32
CA ARG A 143 17.35 11.08 3.51
C ARG A 143 16.73 10.12 4.53
N TYR A 144 16.16 9.01 4.04
CA TYR A 144 15.65 7.91 4.86
C TYR A 144 16.78 7.07 5.45
N GLY A 145 17.87 6.82 4.71
CA GLY A 145 19.05 6.15 5.25
C GLY A 145 19.62 6.91 6.45
N GLU A 146 19.84 8.22 6.30
CA GLU A 146 20.30 9.09 7.39
C GLU A 146 19.31 9.13 8.57
N TRP A 147 18.00 9.12 8.31
CA TRP A 147 16.97 9.09 9.35
C TRP A 147 16.90 7.74 10.08
N LEU A 148 16.92 6.62 9.36
CA LEU A 148 16.92 5.27 9.93
C LEU A 148 18.18 5.03 10.78
N GLU A 149 19.36 5.42 10.27
CA GLU A 149 20.61 5.34 11.02
C GLU A 149 20.53 6.12 12.34
N LYS A 150 19.99 7.35 12.29
CA LYS A 150 19.92 8.26 13.43
C LYS A 150 18.87 7.87 14.49
N TYR A 151 17.77 7.22 14.11
CA TYR A 151 16.65 6.98 15.03
C TYR A 151 16.42 5.51 15.37
N PHE A 152 16.89 4.59 14.53
CA PHE A 152 16.73 3.14 14.74
C PHE A 152 18.04 2.42 15.00
N VAL A 153 19.14 2.77 14.32
CA VAL A 153 20.43 2.06 14.49
C VAL A 153 21.29 2.67 15.60
N SER A 154 21.35 4.00 15.73
CA SER A 154 22.14 4.64 16.78
C SER A 154 21.53 4.48 18.17
N ASN A 155 20.20 4.37 18.27
CA ASN A 155 19.51 4.18 19.56
C ASN A 155 19.73 2.76 20.14
N GLU A 156 20.03 1.75 19.31
CA GLU A 156 20.37 0.40 19.79
C GLU A 156 21.79 0.31 20.37
N LYS A 157 22.67 1.26 20.06
CA LYS A 157 24.05 1.26 20.59
C LYS A 157 24.19 1.87 21.99
N ASP A 158 23.16 2.58 22.45
CA ASP A 158 23.16 3.24 23.76
C ASP A 158 22.39 2.45 24.84
N GLU A 159 21.85 1.27 24.52
CA GLU A 159 21.10 0.38 25.44
C GLU A 159 21.76 -0.99 25.71
N LEU A 160 23.08 -1.15 25.45
CA LEU A 160 23.86 -2.34 25.77
C LEU A 160 25.09 -2.04 26.63
#